data_AF-A0AA38LYF0-F1
#
_entry.id   AF-A0AA38LYF0-F1
#
_cell.length_a   1.000
_cell.length_b   1.000
_cell.length_c   1.000
_cell.angle_alpha   90.00
_cell.angle_beta   90.00
_cell.angle_gamma   90.00
#
_symmetry.space_group_name_H-M   'P 1'
#
loop_
_entity.id
_entity.type
_entity.pdbx_description
1 polymer ?
#
loop_
_entity_poly.entity_id
_entity_poly.type
_entity_poly.pdbx_seq_one_letter_code
_entity_poly.pdbx_strand_id
1 'polypeptide(L)'
;MTNGNDGSEHLEALGNLSSVLVDQKNIKALNDAKVDQDIIKVMTAKVKAKEVSTSNDGHYDVVGITACPTGIAHTYLAQEKIIEYAKKLGLTAKVETQGRRGTENKLSQEDVDNAKVIFLAHDKALTGLGRFNGKKVVETGTKDAIFKGDKIIEEALKGEGLKEIHSNAKDDGDTEMSLKKFKDVKGNLLAGVSRMLPFVVAGGIVLGIGFLIDFAAGAQGGGNFGTNNAAAG
;
A
#
# COMPACT_ATOMS: atom_id res chain seq x y z
N MET A 1 -24.54 7.57 9.99
CA MET A 1 -24.71 6.24 9.37
C MET A 1 -24.06 6.30 8.01
N THR A 2 -22.78 5.94 7.88
CA THR A 2 -22.09 5.85 6.59
C THR A 2 -22.14 4.41 6.12
N ASN A 3 -23.34 3.96 5.73
CA ASN A 3 -23.51 2.65 5.09
C ASN A 3 -23.33 2.85 3.59
N GLY A 4 -22.07 2.85 3.17
CA GLY A 4 -21.67 2.75 1.78
C GLY A 4 -21.88 1.35 1.22
N ASN A 5 -22.17 1.27 -0.07
CA ASN A 5 -22.66 0.09 -0.79
C ASN A 5 -21.68 -1.12 -0.82
N ASP A 6 -20.42 -0.94 -0.40
CA ASP A 6 -19.32 -1.90 -0.54
C ASP A 6 -18.33 -1.92 0.64
N GLY A 7 -18.58 -1.18 1.73
CA GLY A 7 -17.71 -1.13 2.91
C GLY A 7 -16.32 -0.51 2.68
N SER A 8 -16.07 0.10 1.51
CA SER A 8 -14.76 0.67 1.14
C SER A 8 -14.72 2.21 1.22
N GLU A 9 -15.86 2.87 1.37
CA GLU A 9 -15.98 4.35 1.41
C GLU A 9 -15.15 5.01 2.51
N HIS A 10 -15.00 4.38 3.69
CA HIS A 10 -14.12 4.92 4.73
C HIS A 10 -12.66 4.95 4.27
N LEU A 11 -12.23 3.98 3.47
CA LEU A 11 -10.88 3.96 2.90
C LEU A 11 -10.71 5.07 1.85
N GLU A 12 -11.78 5.40 1.11
CA GLU A 12 -11.79 6.55 0.20
C GLU A 12 -11.63 7.87 0.93
N ALA A 13 -12.43 8.05 1.99
CA ALA A 13 -12.36 9.24 2.82
C ALA A 13 -10.96 9.42 3.42
N LEU A 14 -10.33 8.34 3.90
CA LEU A 14 -8.96 8.37 4.40
C LEU A 14 -7.92 8.68 3.32
N GLY A 15 -8.05 8.09 2.12
CA GLY A 15 -7.17 8.37 0.99
C GLY A 15 -7.25 9.83 0.58
N ASN A 16 -8.46 10.35 0.39
CA ASN A 16 -8.71 11.75 0.06
C ASN A 16 -8.18 12.69 1.15
N LEU A 17 -8.40 12.38 2.42
CA LEU A 17 -7.86 13.17 3.53
C LEU A 17 -6.33 13.19 3.50
N SER A 18 -5.69 12.03 3.26
CA SER A 18 -4.24 11.96 3.13
C SER A 18 -3.74 12.84 1.97
N SER A 19 -4.40 12.82 0.82
CA SER A 19 -4.08 13.66 -0.34
C SER A 19 -4.21 15.16 -0.03
N VAL A 20 -5.30 15.57 0.63
CA VAL A 20 -5.49 16.98 1.03
C VAL A 20 -4.37 17.44 1.95
N LEU A 21 -4.00 16.61 2.94
CA LEU A 21 -3.01 16.96 3.97
C LEU A 21 -1.55 16.92 3.47
N VAL A 22 -1.29 16.42 2.27
CA VAL A 22 0.06 16.33 1.70
C VAL A 22 0.39 17.51 0.80
N ASP A 23 -0.62 18.11 0.15
CA ASP A 23 -0.41 19.29 -0.69
C ASP A 23 0.01 20.48 0.18
N GLN A 24 1.22 20.98 -0.05
CA GLN A 24 1.80 22.11 0.69
C GLN A 24 0.93 23.37 0.60
N LYS A 25 0.14 23.54 -0.46
CA LYS A 25 -0.80 24.66 -0.58
C LYS A 25 -1.95 24.52 0.42
N ASN A 26 -2.47 23.31 0.58
CA ASN A 26 -3.55 23.02 1.52
C ASN A 26 -3.05 23.12 2.96
N ILE A 27 -1.86 22.61 3.28
CA ILE A 27 -1.26 22.74 4.62
C ILE A 27 -1.10 24.22 4.99
N LYS A 28 -0.60 25.05 4.06
CA LYS A 28 -0.49 26.50 4.28
C LYS A 28 -1.85 27.15 4.48
N ALA A 29 -2.82 26.82 3.63
CA ALA A 29 -4.18 27.33 3.76
C ALA A 29 -4.86 26.93 5.09
N LEU A 30 -4.56 25.73 5.61
CA LEU A 30 -5.04 25.28 6.93
C LEU A 30 -4.34 26.02 8.07
N ASN A 31 -3.04 26.27 7.98
CA ASN A 31 -2.30 27.03 8.98
C ASN A 31 -2.70 28.52 9.02
N ASP A 32 -3.05 29.09 7.87
CA ASP A 32 -3.46 30.49 7.73
C ASP A 32 -4.96 30.71 7.99
N ALA A 33 -5.75 29.63 8.12
CA ALA A 33 -7.19 29.68 8.33
C ALA A 33 -7.53 30.31 9.68
N LYS A 34 -8.42 31.30 9.68
CA LYS A 34 -8.85 32.02 10.89
C LYS A 34 -10.29 31.74 11.29
N VAL A 35 -11.08 31.14 10.40
CA VAL A 35 -12.50 30.87 10.59
C VAL A 35 -12.81 29.43 10.19
N ASP A 36 -13.72 28.77 10.90
CA ASP A 36 -14.13 27.38 10.66
C ASP A 36 -14.53 27.11 9.20
N GLN A 37 -15.12 28.11 8.52
CA GLN A 37 -15.49 28.00 7.11
C GLN A 37 -14.28 27.84 6.17
N ASP A 38 -13.11 28.37 6.52
CA ASP A 38 -11.90 28.23 5.71
C ASP A 38 -11.34 26.81 5.81
N ILE A 39 -11.40 26.21 7.00
CA ILE A 39 -11.03 24.81 7.22
C ILE A 39 -11.96 23.88 6.45
N ILE A 40 -13.28 24.11 6.54
CA ILE A 40 -14.29 23.33 5.80
C ILE A 40 -14.07 23.48 4.30
N LYS A 41 -13.73 24.66 3.79
CA LYS A 41 -13.43 24.85 2.36
C LYS A 41 -12.23 24.03 1.92
N VAL A 42 -11.15 23.97 2.71
CA VAL A 42 -9.96 23.17 2.35
C VAL A 42 -10.25 21.67 2.45
N MET A 43 -11.00 21.22 3.45
CA MET A 43 -11.32 19.80 3.67
C MET A 43 -12.40 19.26 2.73
N THR A 44 -13.36 20.11 2.33
CA THR A 44 -14.47 19.75 1.44
C THR A 44 -14.18 20.14 -0.01
N ALA A 45 -13.07 20.83 -0.27
CA ALA A 45 -12.53 20.89 -1.60
C ALA A 45 -12.34 19.45 -2.04
N LYS A 46 -13.19 18.99 -2.97
CA LYS A 46 -12.97 17.72 -3.65
C LYS A 46 -11.50 17.72 -4.02
N VAL A 47 -10.78 16.69 -3.59
CA VAL A 47 -9.52 16.33 -4.22
C VAL A 47 -9.92 16.14 -5.66
N LYS A 48 -9.83 17.22 -6.47
CA LYS A 48 -9.81 17.09 -7.91
C LYS A 48 -8.68 16.10 -8.07
N ALA A 49 -9.00 14.89 -8.54
CA ALA A 49 -8.03 14.00 -9.12
C ALA A 49 -7.17 14.91 -9.99
N LYS A 50 -6.02 15.33 -9.45
CA LYS A 50 -5.30 16.48 -9.96
C LYS A 50 -4.82 15.94 -11.27
N GLU A 51 -5.44 16.43 -12.34
CA GLU A 51 -5.37 15.83 -13.65
C GLU A 51 -3.94 15.36 -13.87
N VAL A 52 -3.88 14.05 -14.06
CA VAL A 52 -2.80 13.34 -14.73
C VAL A 52 -2.19 14.34 -15.70
N SER A 53 -0.90 14.66 -15.52
CA SER A 53 -0.22 15.62 -16.39
C SER A 53 -0.61 15.29 -17.82
N THR A 54 -1.40 16.15 -18.44
CA THR A 54 -1.82 15.97 -19.82
C THR A 54 -0.54 15.97 -20.62
N SER A 55 -0.17 14.78 -21.07
CA SER A 55 0.86 14.59 -22.07
C SER A 55 0.45 15.41 -23.28
N ASN A 56 1.25 16.41 -23.63
CA ASN A 56 1.00 17.22 -24.82
C ASN A 56 0.95 16.35 -26.11
N ASP A 57 1.47 15.12 -26.05
CA ASP A 57 1.51 14.14 -27.15
C ASP A 57 0.94 12.75 -26.78
N GLY A 58 0.19 12.60 -25.68
CA GLY A 58 -0.39 11.31 -25.28
C GLY A 58 0.56 10.28 -24.63
N HIS A 59 1.83 10.64 -24.40
CA HIS A 59 2.86 9.77 -23.78
C HIS A 59 3.36 10.26 -22.42
N TYR A 60 3.69 9.36 -21.51
CA TYR A 60 4.25 9.68 -20.19
C TYR A 60 5.75 9.42 -20.14
N ASP A 61 6.54 10.42 -19.73
CA ASP A 61 7.99 10.29 -19.58
C ASP A 61 8.38 9.38 -18.41
N VAL A 62 7.62 9.45 -17.31
CA VAL A 62 7.84 8.69 -16.08
C VAL A 62 6.63 7.82 -15.79
N VAL A 63 6.81 6.51 -15.74
CA VAL A 63 5.74 5.58 -15.38
C VAL A 63 6.15 4.70 -14.21
N GLY A 64 5.19 4.21 -13.44
CA GLY A 64 5.54 3.25 -12.39
C GLY A 64 4.41 2.73 -11.55
N ILE A 65 4.77 1.85 -10.62
CA ILE A 65 3.84 1.19 -9.70
C ILE A 65 4.19 1.55 -8.26
N THR A 66 3.17 1.88 -7.47
CA THR A 66 3.28 2.07 -6.02
C THR A 66 2.45 1.04 -5.26
N ALA A 67 3.02 0.43 -4.22
CA ALA A 67 2.31 -0.62 -3.47
C ALA A 67 2.77 -0.75 -2.01
N CYS A 68 1.92 -0.41 -1.06
CA CYS A 68 2.12 -0.67 0.37
C CYS A 68 1.14 -1.77 0.85
N PRO A 69 1.51 -2.71 1.74
CA PRO A 69 0.62 -3.77 2.24
C PRO A 69 -0.65 -3.24 2.90
N THR A 70 -0.59 -2.09 3.56
CA THR A 70 -1.77 -1.46 4.17
C THR A 70 -2.65 -0.80 3.11
N GLY A 71 -2.06 -0.28 2.04
CA GLY A 71 -2.76 0.20 0.85
C GLY A 71 -3.64 1.43 1.06
N ILE A 72 -3.39 2.25 2.09
CA ILE A 72 -4.22 3.41 2.46
C ILE A 72 -3.47 4.74 2.31
N ALA A 73 -2.33 4.94 2.98
CA ALA A 73 -1.64 6.24 2.98
C ALA A 73 -0.39 6.22 2.08
N HIS A 74 0.60 5.36 2.40
CA HIS A 74 1.88 5.39 1.70
C HIS A 74 1.79 5.08 0.20
N THR A 75 0.83 4.26 -0.24
CA THR A 75 0.62 3.98 -1.66
C THR A 75 0.23 5.25 -2.43
N TYR A 76 -0.80 5.96 -1.98
CA TYR A 76 -1.28 7.18 -2.62
C TYR A 76 -0.32 8.35 -2.44
N LEU A 77 0.30 8.45 -1.26
CA LEU A 77 1.31 9.45 -0.98
C LEU A 77 2.54 9.30 -1.88
N ALA A 78 3.02 8.07 -2.06
CA ALA A 78 4.11 7.81 -3.01
C ALA A 78 3.70 8.19 -4.43
N GLN A 79 2.48 7.84 -4.86
CA GLN A 79 1.94 8.21 -6.17
C GLN A 79 2.00 9.73 -6.39
N GLU A 80 1.44 10.50 -5.46
CA GLU A 80 1.38 11.96 -5.57
C GLU A 80 2.76 12.61 -5.56
N LYS A 81 3.65 12.15 -4.68
CA LYS A 81 5.01 12.69 -4.56
C LYS A 81 5.81 12.47 -5.83
N ILE A 82 5.71 11.29 -6.42
CA ILE A 82 6.42 10.97 -7.66
C ILE A 82 5.91 11.82 -8.82
N ILE A 83 4.59 12.02 -8.92
CA ILE A 83 4.01 12.93 -9.91
C ILE A 83 4.49 14.37 -9.65
N GLU A 84 4.56 14.80 -8.40
CA GLU A 84 5.08 16.13 -8.02
C GLU A 84 6.56 16.30 -8.42
N TYR A 85 7.40 15.30 -8.16
CA TYR A 85 8.83 15.33 -8.52
C TYR A 85 9.04 15.31 -10.03
N ALA A 86 8.34 14.47 -10.77
CA ALA A 86 8.40 14.46 -12.23
C ALA A 86 7.97 15.82 -12.83
N LYS A 87 6.89 16.43 -12.31
CA LYS A 87 6.46 17.78 -12.71
C LYS A 87 7.52 18.84 -12.42
N LYS A 88 8.25 18.76 -11.30
CA LYS A 88 9.37 19.68 -10.99
C LYS A 88 10.51 19.58 -11.99
N LEU A 89 10.74 18.39 -12.54
CA LEU A 89 11.75 18.12 -13.57
C LEU A 89 11.24 18.40 -15.00
N GLY A 90 10.02 18.93 -15.15
CA GLY A 90 9.42 19.22 -16.46
C GLY A 90 8.96 17.97 -17.22
N LEU A 91 8.78 16.84 -16.53
CA LEU A 91 8.40 15.56 -17.11
C LEU A 91 6.92 15.24 -16.87
N THR A 92 6.33 14.47 -17.77
CA THR A 92 4.98 13.90 -17.61
C THR A 92 5.06 12.57 -16.85
N ALA A 93 4.09 12.30 -15.96
CA ALA A 93 4.12 11.10 -15.14
C ALA A 93 2.76 10.44 -14.97
N LYS A 94 2.75 9.10 -15.00
CA LYS A 94 1.60 8.26 -14.69
C LYS A 94 2.01 7.15 -13.73
N VAL A 95 1.24 6.97 -12.66
CA VAL A 95 1.58 6.02 -11.60
C VAL A 95 0.37 5.14 -11.30
N GLU A 96 0.56 3.84 -11.44
CA GLU A 96 -0.40 2.81 -11.03
C GLU A 96 -0.28 2.56 -9.52
N THR A 97 -1.40 2.52 -8.81
CA THR A 97 -1.45 2.17 -7.38
C THR A 97 -1.99 0.75 -7.23
N GLN A 98 -1.32 -0.06 -6.41
CA GLN A 98 -1.78 -1.39 -6.04
C GLN A 98 -2.05 -1.43 -4.54
N GLY A 99 -3.26 -1.04 -4.14
CA GLY A 99 -3.67 -0.87 -2.74
C GLY A 99 -4.52 -2.02 -2.21
N ARG A 100 -5.22 -1.75 -1.11
CA ARG A 100 -6.28 -2.63 -0.56
C ARG A 100 -7.58 -2.51 -1.36
N ARG A 101 -7.78 -1.37 -2.03
CA ARG A 101 -8.92 -1.08 -2.92
C ARG A 101 -8.78 -1.71 -4.32
N GLY A 102 -7.66 -2.38 -4.58
CA GLY A 102 -7.34 -2.94 -5.89
C GLY A 102 -6.31 -2.12 -6.64
N THR A 103 -6.28 -2.28 -7.96
CA THR A 103 -5.38 -1.55 -8.85
C THR A 103 -6.10 -0.34 -9.45
N GLU A 104 -5.56 0.86 -9.25
CA GLU A 104 -6.07 2.09 -9.85
C GLU A 104 -4.99 2.71 -10.76
N ASN A 105 -5.40 3.58 -11.69
CA ASN A 105 -4.51 4.24 -12.67
C ASN A 105 -3.62 3.26 -13.46
N LYS A 106 -4.19 2.09 -13.81
CA LYS A 106 -3.48 1.00 -14.47
C LYS A 106 -2.69 1.47 -15.70
N LEU A 107 -1.43 1.06 -15.78
CA LEU A 107 -0.55 1.35 -16.91
C LEU A 107 -0.91 0.47 -18.12
N SER A 108 -1.01 1.08 -19.30
CA SER A 108 -1.08 0.35 -20.57
C SER A 108 0.32 -0.15 -20.96
N GLN A 109 0.39 -1.04 -21.94
CA GLN A 109 1.70 -1.47 -22.48
C GLN A 109 2.39 -0.30 -23.21
N GLU A 110 1.61 0.52 -23.91
CA GLU A 110 2.09 1.73 -24.59
C GLU A 110 2.69 2.74 -23.60
N ASP A 111 2.12 2.90 -22.41
CA ASP A 111 2.68 3.76 -21.36
C ASP A 111 4.08 3.27 -20.96
N VAL A 112 4.27 1.96 -20.83
CA VAL A 112 5.55 1.35 -20.45
C VAL A 112 6.57 1.41 -21.58
N ASP A 113 6.13 1.31 -22.83
CA ASP A 113 7.02 1.31 -23.98
C ASP A 113 7.57 2.69 -24.31
N ASN A 114 6.79 3.75 -24.10
CA ASN A 114 7.17 5.12 -24.38
C ASN A 114 7.85 5.84 -23.19
N ALA A 115 7.88 5.21 -22.02
CA ALA A 115 8.47 5.81 -20.84
C ALA A 115 10.00 5.89 -20.92
N LYS A 116 10.55 7.02 -20.48
CA LYS A 116 11.99 7.22 -20.28
C LYS A 116 12.45 6.60 -18.97
N VAL A 117 11.61 6.70 -17.93
CA VAL A 117 11.88 6.17 -16.60
C VAL A 117 10.72 5.30 -16.15
N ILE A 118 11.05 4.07 -15.75
CA ILE A 118 10.11 3.16 -15.12
C ILE A 118 10.52 3.00 -13.66
N PHE A 119 9.62 3.25 -12.72
CA PHE A 119 9.88 3.08 -11.29
C PHE A 119 8.91 2.07 -10.64
N LEU A 120 9.40 1.30 -9.69
CA LEU A 120 8.64 0.32 -8.92
C LEU A 120 8.88 0.61 -7.43
N ALA A 121 7.93 1.28 -6.78
CA ALA A 121 7.99 1.65 -5.37
C ALA A 121 7.08 0.73 -4.54
N HIS A 122 7.62 -0.32 -3.93
CA HIS A 122 6.79 -1.34 -3.29
C HIS A 122 7.34 -1.91 -1.98
N ASP A 123 6.43 -2.18 -1.06
CA ASP A 123 6.67 -2.90 0.20
C ASP A 123 5.88 -4.22 0.25
N LYS A 124 5.21 -4.59 -0.85
CA LYS A 124 4.52 -5.87 -1.06
C LYS A 124 4.78 -6.36 -2.49
N ALA A 125 4.60 -7.66 -2.73
CA ALA A 125 4.72 -8.22 -4.07
C ALA A 125 3.81 -7.50 -5.07
N LEU A 126 4.40 -7.07 -6.19
CA LEU A 126 3.71 -6.41 -7.28
C LEU A 126 3.04 -7.43 -8.21
N THR A 127 1.91 -7.04 -8.77
CA THR A 127 1.19 -7.81 -9.80
C THR A 127 1.39 -7.19 -11.18
N GLY A 128 1.37 -8.03 -12.23
CA GLY A 128 1.45 -7.54 -13.62
C GLY A 128 2.84 -7.07 -14.06
N LEU A 129 3.91 -7.64 -13.48
CA LEU A 129 5.30 -7.33 -13.84
C LEU A 129 5.69 -7.73 -15.27
N GLY A 130 4.93 -8.63 -15.91
CA GLY A 130 5.18 -9.06 -17.30
C GLY A 130 5.22 -7.91 -18.31
N ARG A 131 4.56 -6.78 -18.03
CA ARG A 131 4.58 -5.57 -18.87
C ARG A 131 5.95 -4.88 -18.93
N PHE A 132 6.79 -5.11 -17.92
CA PHE A 132 8.12 -4.50 -17.78
C PHE A 132 9.25 -5.44 -18.19
N ASN A 133 8.94 -6.58 -18.81
CA ASN A 133 9.95 -7.57 -19.16
C ASN A 133 10.97 -6.98 -20.14
N GLY A 134 12.26 -7.11 -19.82
CA GLY A 134 13.36 -6.55 -20.62
C GLY A 134 13.48 -5.02 -20.54
N LYS A 135 12.68 -4.35 -19.69
CA LYS A 135 12.81 -2.91 -19.44
C LYS A 135 13.74 -2.66 -18.25
N LYS A 136 14.45 -1.53 -18.32
CA LYS A 136 15.23 -1.01 -17.19
C LYS A 136 14.31 -0.26 -16.24
N VAL A 137 14.28 -0.66 -14.99
CA VAL A 137 13.41 -0.10 -13.96
C VAL A 137 14.21 0.29 -12.73
N VAL A 138 13.75 1.30 -12.01
CA VAL A 138 14.27 1.63 -10.68
C VAL A 138 13.34 1.05 -9.61
N GLU A 139 13.87 0.15 -8.79
CA GLU A 139 13.11 -0.52 -7.73
C GLU A 139 13.46 0.06 -6.36
N THR A 140 12.45 0.51 -5.60
CA THR A 140 12.61 1.13 -4.28
C THR A 140 11.43 0.79 -3.36
N GLY A 141 11.52 1.15 -2.07
CA GLY A 141 10.40 1.05 -1.13
C GLY A 141 9.46 2.26 -1.22
N THR A 142 8.21 2.14 -0.73
CA THR A 142 7.26 3.27 -0.81
C THR A 142 7.74 4.48 -0.01
N LYS A 143 8.42 4.24 1.13
CA LYS A 143 8.99 5.30 1.97
C LYS A 143 10.07 6.10 1.24
N ASP A 144 11.01 5.42 0.58
CA ASP A 144 12.09 6.09 -0.15
C ASP A 144 11.53 6.86 -1.36
N ALA A 145 10.50 6.33 -2.02
CA ALA A 145 9.81 7.07 -3.09
C ALA A 145 9.15 8.37 -2.61
N ILE A 146 8.65 8.41 -1.37
CA ILE A 146 8.05 9.62 -0.77
C ILE A 146 9.12 10.67 -0.47
N PHE A 147 10.23 10.29 0.16
CA PHE A 147 11.20 11.23 0.71
C PHE A 147 12.42 11.50 -0.18
N LYS A 148 12.72 10.61 -1.13
CA LYS A 148 13.91 10.69 -2.01
C LYS A 148 13.55 10.49 -3.49
N GLY A 149 12.26 10.57 -3.83
CA GLY A 149 11.78 10.29 -5.19
C GLY A 149 12.38 11.21 -6.26
N ASP A 150 12.68 12.46 -5.91
CA ASP A 150 13.39 13.42 -6.76
C ASP A 150 14.76 12.89 -7.21
N LYS A 151 15.61 12.51 -6.25
CA LYS A 151 16.95 11.96 -6.52
C LYS A 151 16.87 10.67 -7.30
N ILE A 152 15.94 9.80 -6.94
CA ILE A 152 15.75 8.50 -7.60
C ILE A 152 15.38 8.70 -9.07
N ILE A 153 14.50 9.66 -9.40
CA ILE A 153 14.15 9.96 -10.80
C ILE A 153 15.35 10.56 -11.55
N GLU A 154 16.10 11.47 -10.93
CA GLU A 154 17.30 12.07 -11.54
C GLU A 154 18.40 11.04 -11.82
N GLU A 155 18.66 10.13 -10.88
CA GLU A 155 19.60 9.02 -11.04
C GLU A 155 19.14 8.07 -12.15
N ALA A 156 17.84 7.76 -12.20
CA ALA A 156 17.25 6.94 -13.26
C ALA A 156 17.45 7.54 -14.66
N LEU A 157 17.28 8.86 -14.79
CA LEU A 157 17.49 9.59 -16.05
C LEU A 157 18.96 9.55 -16.51
N LYS A 158 19.91 9.43 -15.58
CA LYS A 158 21.35 9.29 -15.86
C LYS A 158 21.75 7.83 -16.15
N GLY A 159 20.84 6.88 -15.97
CA GLY A 159 21.11 5.46 -16.14
C GLY A 159 21.62 4.76 -14.88
N GLU A 160 21.60 5.41 -13.72
CA GLU A 160 22.09 4.88 -12.45
C GLU A 160 20.96 4.15 -11.69
N GLY A 161 21.31 3.11 -10.92
CA GLY A 161 20.34 2.39 -10.07
C GLY A 161 19.29 1.55 -10.82
N LEU A 162 19.45 1.37 -12.13
CA LEU A 162 18.54 0.60 -12.97
C LEU A 162 18.76 -0.91 -12.81
N LYS A 163 17.67 -1.64 -12.68
CA LYS A 163 17.60 -3.11 -12.73
C LYS A 163 16.80 -3.53 -13.95
N GLU A 164 17.21 -4.62 -14.60
CA GLU A 164 16.38 -5.23 -15.63
C GLU A 164 15.40 -6.22 -15.01
N ILE A 165 14.14 -6.11 -15.38
CA ILE A 165 13.13 -7.09 -14.99
C ILE A 165 13.12 -8.21 -16.01
N HIS A 166 13.61 -9.38 -15.58
CA HIS A 166 13.44 -10.63 -16.30
C HIS A 166 12.24 -11.37 -15.71
N SER A 167 11.12 -11.31 -16.42
CA SER A 167 9.93 -12.11 -16.10
C SER A 167 10.20 -13.54 -16.55
N ASN A 168 10.84 -14.34 -15.70
CA ASN A 168 11.07 -15.76 -15.99
C ASN A 168 9.72 -16.50 -16.08
N ALA A 169 9.19 -16.60 -17.30
CA ALA A 169 8.31 -17.68 -17.67
C ALA A 169 9.18 -18.92 -17.93
N LYS A 170 9.38 -19.70 -16.86
CA LYS A 170 10.05 -21.02 -16.73
C LYS A 170 11.50 -21.01 -16.20
N ASP A 171 11.59 -21.46 -14.94
CA ASP A 171 12.59 -22.30 -14.26
C ASP A 171 13.88 -22.70 -15.01
N ASP A 172 15.06 -22.44 -14.43
CA ASP A 172 15.94 -23.47 -13.80
C ASP A 172 17.26 -22.81 -13.30
N GLY A 173 17.84 -23.37 -12.23
CA GLY A 173 19.28 -23.34 -11.97
C GLY A 173 19.97 -22.09 -11.40
N ASP A 174 20.36 -22.20 -10.12
CA ASP A 174 21.68 -21.82 -9.59
C ASP A 174 21.86 -20.51 -8.77
N THR A 175 22.06 -20.74 -7.47
CA THR A 175 22.92 -20.04 -6.49
C THR A 175 22.85 -18.51 -6.33
N GLU A 176 21.76 -18.01 -5.75
CA GLU A 176 21.85 -16.95 -4.72
C GLU A 176 20.65 -17.03 -3.75
N MET A 177 20.79 -17.87 -2.72
CA MET A 177 19.78 -18.15 -1.71
C MET A 177 20.10 -17.39 -0.42
N SER A 178 19.80 -16.08 -0.34
CA SER A 178 19.83 -15.39 0.95
C SER A 178 19.00 -14.11 0.94
N LEU A 179 18.38 -13.79 2.09
CA LEU A 179 17.54 -12.61 2.36
C LEU A 179 16.20 -12.47 1.60
N LYS A 180 16.14 -12.47 0.27
CA LYS A 180 14.89 -12.11 -0.46
C LYS A 180 13.80 -13.18 -0.27
N LYS A 181 14.12 -14.46 -0.49
CA LYS A 181 13.23 -15.58 -0.16
C LYS A 181 12.87 -15.64 1.32
N PHE A 182 13.79 -15.31 2.23
CA PHE A 182 13.49 -15.28 3.68
C PHE A 182 12.52 -14.15 4.03
N LYS A 183 12.65 -12.98 3.41
CA LYS A 183 11.75 -11.84 3.61
C LYS A 183 10.36 -12.11 3.03
N ASP A 184 10.28 -12.78 1.89
CA ASP A 184 9.01 -13.20 1.28
C ASP A 184 8.31 -14.31 2.10
N VAL A 185 9.07 -15.31 2.56
CA VAL A 185 8.55 -16.36 3.47
C VAL A 185 8.10 -15.75 4.79
N LYS A 186 8.89 -14.84 5.38
CA LYS A 186 8.54 -14.12 6.60
C LYS A 186 7.27 -13.28 6.40
N GLY A 187 7.13 -12.59 5.27
CA GLY A 187 5.93 -11.82 4.93
C GLY A 187 4.69 -12.69 4.82
N ASN A 188 4.78 -13.82 4.12
CA ASN A 188 3.68 -14.77 3.97
C ASN A 188 3.32 -15.47 5.28
N LEU A 189 4.31 -15.81 6.11
CA LEU A 189 4.12 -16.40 7.43
C LEU A 189 3.46 -15.41 8.41
N LEU A 190 3.95 -14.17 8.47
CA LEU A 190 3.37 -13.10 9.30
C LEU A 190 1.94 -12.78 8.88
N ALA A 191 1.66 -12.76 7.57
CA ALA A 191 0.30 -12.59 7.05
C ALA A 191 -0.62 -13.75 7.44
N GLY A 192 -0.10 -14.99 7.44
CA GLY A 192 -0.82 -16.17 7.91
C GLY A 192 -1.17 -16.12 9.40
N VAL A 193 -0.18 -15.83 10.26
CA VAL A 193 -0.39 -15.72 11.71
C VAL A 193 -1.36 -14.59 12.05
N SER A 194 -1.26 -13.43 11.39
CA SER A 194 -2.19 -12.32 11.61
C SER A 194 -3.63 -12.68 11.25
N ARG A 195 -3.86 -13.59 10.28
CA ARG A 195 -5.19 -14.09 9.92
C ARG A 195 -5.71 -15.18 10.86
N MET A 196 -4.82 -15.86 11.60
CA MET A 196 -5.18 -16.85 12.61
C MET A 196 -5.43 -16.22 13.99
N LEU A 197 -4.85 -15.05 14.26
CA LEU A 197 -4.93 -14.36 15.54
C LEU A 197 -6.38 -14.16 16.07
N PRO A 198 -7.38 -13.77 15.25
CA PRO A 198 -8.75 -13.62 15.74
C PRO A 198 -9.36 -14.92 16.27
N PHE A 199 -9.03 -16.06 15.66
CA PHE A 199 -9.51 -17.38 16.10
C PHE A 199 -8.83 -17.84 17.38
N VAL A 200 -7.52 -17.62 17.51
CA VAL A 200 -6.76 -17.95 18.73
C VAL A 200 -7.25 -17.13 19.91
N VAL A 201 -7.47 -15.83 19.72
CA VAL A 201 -8.00 -14.93 20.75
C VAL A 201 -9.43 -15.34 21.13
N ALA A 202 -10.31 -15.62 20.15
CA ALA A 202 -11.66 -16.09 20.42
C ALA A 202 -11.67 -17.41 21.20
N GLY A 203 -10.84 -18.39 20.80
CA GLY A 203 -10.70 -19.66 21.49
C GLY A 203 -10.21 -19.51 22.93
N GLY A 204 -9.23 -18.62 23.16
CA GLY A 204 -8.75 -18.30 24.51
C GLY A 204 -9.80 -17.64 25.41
N ILE A 205 -10.63 -16.76 24.84
CA ILE A 205 -11.75 -16.13 25.57
C ILE A 205 -12.80 -17.19 25.94
N VAL A 206 -13.17 -18.08 25.02
CA VAL A 206 -14.12 -19.17 25.30
C VAL A 206 -13.59 -20.12 26.37
N LEU A 207 -12.31 -20.49 26.29
CA LEU A 207 -11.65 -21.32 27.30
C LEU A 207 -11.61 -20.62 28.68
N GLY A 208 -11.33 -19.32 28.69
CA GLY A 208 -11.34 -18.51 29.92
C GLY A 208 -12.72 -18.40 30.57
N ILE A 209 -13.78 -18.25 29.77
CA ILE A 209 -15.16 -18.29 30.27
C ILE A 209 -15.49 -19.67 30.84
N GLY A 210 -15.03 -20.75 30.17
CA GLY A 210 -15.15 -22.12 30.67
C GLY A 210 -14.55 -22.28 32.07
N PHE A 211 -13.32 -21.80 32.29
CA PHE A 211 -12.67 -21.83 33.60
C PHE A 211 -13.41 -21.02 34.67
N LEU A 212 -13.94 -19.84 34.31
CA LEU A 212 -14.70 -19.01 35.26
C LEU A 212 -15.99 -19.70 35.72
N ILE A 213 -16.69 -20.38 34.82
CA ILE A 213 -17.91 -21.14 35.15
C ILE A 213 -17.58 -22.34 36.03
N ASP A 214 -16.52 -23.10 35.69
CA ASP A 214 -16.11 -24.29 36.45
C ASP A 214 -15.65 -23.90 37.87
N PHE A 215 -14.90 -22.80 38.00
CA PHE A 215 -14.50 -22.24 39.30
C PHE A 215 -15.69 -21.75 40.12
N ALA A 216 -16.64 -21.02 39.51
CA ALA A 216 -17.86 -20.58 40.19
C ALA A 216 -18.77 -21.75 40.61
N ALA A 217 -18.73 -22.86 39.87
CA ALA A 217 -19.44 -24.11 40.20
C ALA A 217 -18.73 -24.98 41.25
N GLY A 218 -17.58 -24.54 41.79
CA GLY A 218 -16.88 -25.19 42.90
C GLY A 218 -15.76 -26.14 42.49
N ALA A 219 -15.34 -26.17 41.23
CA ALA A 219 -14.21 -26.97 40.78
C ALA A 219 -12.88 -26.38 41.30
N GLN A 220 -12.09 -27.19 42.02
CA GLN A 220 -10.71 -26.83 42.35
C GLN A 220 -9.80 -27.13 41.17
N GLY A 221 -9.00 -26.13 40.77
CA GLY A 221 -8.14 -26.17 39.57
C GLY A 221 -7.25 -27.41 39.51
N GLY A 222 -7.51 -28.26 38.52
CA GLY A 222 -6.83 -29.53 38.27
C GLY A 222 -7.41 -30.20 37.02
N GLY A 223 -6.89 -31.39 36.65
CA GLY A 223 -7.21 -32.08 35.38
C GLY A 223 -8.67 -32.52 35.14
N ASN A 224 -9.59 -32.19 36.04
CA ASN A 224 -11.03 -32.48 35.95
C ASN A 224 -11.83 -31.28 35.42
N PHE A 225 -11.36 -30.68 34.32
CA PHE A 225 -12.06 -29.57 33.67
C PHE A 225 -13.29 -30.09 32.92
N GLY A 226 -14.45 -29.50 33.17
CA GLY A 226 -15.70 -29.83 32.47
C GLY A 226 -16.44 -31.09 32.96
N THR A 227 -16.02 -31.72 34.06
CA THR A 227 -16.70 -32.92 34.60
C THR A 227 -17.56 -32.65 35.85
N ASN A 228 -17.62 -31.41 36.33
CA ASN A 228 -18.14 -31.08 37.66
C ASN A 228 -19.58 -30.53 37.63
N ASN A 229 -20.16 -30.34 36.45
CA ASN A 229 -21.50 -29.79 36.27
C ASN A 229 -22.42 -30.82 35.56
N ALA A 230 -23.64 -30.98 36.06
CA ALA A 230 -24.65 -31.91 35.53
C ALA A 230 -25.08 -31.62 34.08
N ALA A 231 -24.71 -30.46 33.52
CA ALA A 231 -24.94 -30.10 32.12
C ALA A 231 -23.87 -30.62 31.13
N ALA A 232 -22.80 -31.28 31.62
CA ALA A 232 -21.71 -31.81 30.80
C ALA A 232 -21.78 -33.33 30.58
N GLY A 233 -22.94 -33.94 30.88
CA GLY A 233 -23.31 -35.30 30.46
C GLY A 233 -24.25 -35.27 29.26
#